data_AF-A0A965KQW3-F1
#
_entry.id   AF-A0A965KQW3-F1
#
_cell.length_a   1.000
_cell.length_b   1.000
_cell.length_c   1.000
_cell.angle_alpha   90.00
_cell.angle_beta   90.00
_cell.angle_gamma   90.00
#
_symmetry.space_group_name_H-M   'P 1'
#
loop_
_entity.id
_entity.type
_entity.pdbx_description
1 polymer ?
#
loop_
_entity_poly.entity_id
_entity_poly.type
_entity_poly.pdbx_seq_one_letter_code
_entity_poly.pdbx_strand_id
1 'polypeptide(L)'
;MSTTYSGTNTYKKLVSGGLRPTAVIVALGTNDVFFLSKRREYATLIRELMDTIGNVPVVWVNVHRVESPSTVNRSRLFNDTLERVIAEYPLASTFDWSGVVKSNPQVMAWDKIHHSAFGYEVRTKAYLDLAATLAQRVIDATTTTVAQTSVPTTVAPTTVAP
;
A
#
# COMPACT_ATOMS: atom_id res chain seq x y z
N MET A 1 -9.33 -20.71 -3.74
CA MET A 1 -8.08 -19.98 -3.43
C MET A 1 -7.50 -20.57 -2.16
N SER A 2 -6.19 -20.84 -2.11
CA SER A 2 -5.55 -21.34 -0.89
C SER A 2 -5.65 -20.30 0.21
N THR A 3 -6.28 -20.65 1.33
CA THR A 3 -6.41 -19.80 2.53
C THR A 3 -5.11 -19.72 3.34
N THR A 4 -4.11 -20.54 3.00
CA THR A 4 -2.84 -20.68 3.73
C THR A 4 -1.88 -19.49 3.53
N TYR A 5 -1.95 -18.77 2.41
CA TYR A 5 -1.05 -17.65 2.08
C TYR A 5 -1.81 -16.43 1.57
N SER A 6 -2.78 -15.94 2.37
CA SER A 6 -3.50 -14.70 2.10
C SER A 6 -2.87 -13.52 2.86
N GLY A 7 -2.72 -12.38 2.18
CA GLY A 7 -2.28 -11.12 2.80
C GLY A 7 -3.20 -10.70 3.94
N THR A 8 -4.51 -10.82 3.73
CA THR A 8 -5.56 -10.53 4.72
C THR A 8 -5.41 -11.39 5.97
N ASN A 9 -5.24 -12.71 5.80
CA ASN A 9 -5.09 -13.63 6.93
C ASN A 9 -3.79 -13.37 7.69
N THR A 10 -2.70 -13.10 6.97
CA THR A 10 -1.41 -12.75 7.57
C THR A 10 -1.51 -11.47 8.39
N TYR A 11 -2.11 -10.42 7.84
CA TYR A 11 -2.30 -9.14 8.54
C TYR A 11 -3.14 -9.31 9.80
N LYS A 12 -4.29 -9.99 9.71
CA LYS A 12 -5.15 -10.30 10.87
C LYS A 12 -4.38 -11.02 11.96
N LYS A 13 -3.57 -12.02 11.59
CA LYS A 13 -2.73 -12.77 12.55
C LYS A 13 -1.74 -11.85 13.26
N LEU A 14 -1.03 -10.98 12.53
CA LEU A 14 -0.07 -10.05 13.12
C LEU A 14 -0.74 -9.08 14.12
N VAL A 15 -1.88 -8.50 13.75
CA VAL A 15 -2.63 -7.60 14.63
C VAL A 15 -3.18 -8.33 15.86
N SER A 16 -3.71 -9.54 15.69
CA SER A 16 -4.14 -10.38 16.82
C SER A 16 -2.98 -10.77 17.75
N GLY A 17 -1.77 -10.86 17.21
CA GLY A 17 -0.53 -11.11 17.95
C GLY A 17 0.04 -9.89 18.67
N GLY A 18 -0.65 -8.74 18.61
CA GLY A 18 -0.24 -7.52 19.32
C GLY A 18 0.42 -6.46 18.45
N LEU A 19 0.67 -6.73 17.16
CA LEU A 19 1.18 -5.68 16.25
C LEU A 19 0.16 -4.55 16.15
N ARG A 20 0.64 -3.30 16.21
CA ARG A 20 -0.16 -2.08 16.02
C ARG A 20 0.51 -1.24 14.93
N PRO A 21 0.30 -1.58 13.64
CA PRO A 21 0.95 -0.87 12.55
C PRO A 21 0.40 0.56 12.47
N THR A 22 1.29 1.54 12.40
CA THR A 22 0.94 2.95 12.16
C THR A 22 0.93 3.29 10.67
N ALA A 23 1.52 2.44 9.82
CA ALA A 23 1.49 2.48 8.37
C ALA A 23 1.77 1.09 7.79
N VAL A 24 1.45 0.86 6.51
CA VAL A 24 1.62 -0.45 5.84
C VAL A 24 2.19 -0.29 4.43
N ILE A 25 3.20 -1.11 4.08
CA ILE A 25 3.62 -1.32 2.69
C ILE A 25 3.06 -2.67 2.23
N VAL A 26 2.23 -2.67 1.19
CA VAL A 26 1.65 -3.88 0.60
C VAL A 26 2.42 -4.24 -0.67
N ALA A 27 2.92 -5.47 -0.72
CA ALA A 27 3.77 -5.97 -1.81
C ALA A 27 3.22 -7.28 -2.38
N LEU A 28 1.92 -7.29 -2.66
CA LEU A 28 1.14 -8.44 -3.11
C LEU A 28 0.57 -8.20 -4.51
N GLY A 29 0.14 -9.27 -5.19
CA GLY A 29 -0.44 -9.21 -6.54
C GLY A 29 0.27 -10.12 -7.55
N THR A 30 1.56 -10.40 -7.36
CA THR A 30 2.35 -11.19 -8.33
C THR A 30 1.78 -12.59 -8.54
N ASN A 31 1.30 -13.24 -7.49
CA ASN A 31 0.66 -14.56 -7.59
C ASN A 31 -0.80 -14.45 -8.06
N ASP A 32 -1.52 -13.40 -7.67
CA ASP A 32 -2.89 -13.15 -8.10
C ASP A 32 -2.97 -13.02 -9.62
N VAL A 33 -2.01 -12.32 -10.24
CA VAL A 33 -1.87 -12.21 -11.70
C VAL A 33 -1.74 -13.56 -12.42
N PHE A 34 -1.21 -14.57 -11.74
CA PHE A 34 -1.10 -15.91 -12.33
C PHE A 34 -2.41 -16.70 -12.25
N PHE A 35 -3.10 -16.61 -11.12
CA PHE A 35 -4.32 -17.40 -10.88
C PHE A 35 -5.60 -16.73 -11.39
N LEU A 36 -5.63 -15.41 -11.47
CA LEU A 36 -6.82 -14.63 -11.77
C LEU A 36 -6.67 -13.88 -13.08
N SER A 37 -7.79 -13.36 -13.58
CA SER A 37 -7.81 -12.67 -14.87
C SER A 37 -8.87 -11.60 -15.00
N LYS A 38 -9.72 -11.40 -13.99
CA LYS A 38 -10.84 -10.45 -14.07
C LYS A 38 -10.64 -9.29 -13.12
N ARG A 39 -10.93 -8.06 -13.60
CA ARG A 39 -10.89 -6.83 -12.77
C ARG A 39 -11.67 -6.97 -11.48
N ARG A 40 -12.86 -7.59 -11.52
CA ARG A 40 -13.69 -7.80 -10.32
C ARG A 40 -13.00 -8.63 -9.24
N GLU A 41 -12.23 -9.64 -9.63
CA GLU A 41 -11.54 -10.53 -8.69
C GLU A 41 -10.40 -9.78 -7.99
N TYR A 42 -9.61 -9.03 -8.76
CA TYR A 42 -8.57 -8.16 -8.20
C TYR A 42 -9.16 -7.10 -7.28
N ALA A 43 -10.22 -6.42 -7.72
CA ALA A 43 -10.85 -5.36 -6.94
C ALA A 43 -11.39 -5.89 -5.60
N THR A 44 -12.01 -7.08 -5.59
CA THR A 44 -12.46 -7.72 -4.35
C THR A 44 -11.29 -7.99 -3.40
N LEU A 45 -10.18 -8.57 -3.88
CA LEU A 45 -9.03 -8.89 -3.03
C LEU A 45 -8.32 -7.63 -2.51
N ILE A 46 -8.19 -6.59 -3.35
CA ILE A 46 -7.57 -5.33 -2.97
C ILE A 46 -8.41 -4.64 -1.88
N ARG A 47 -9.73 -4.51 -2.10
CA ARG A 47 -10.63 -3.92 -1.09
C ARG A 47 -10.64 -4.71 0.21
N GLU A 48 -10.73 -6.04 0.13
CA GLU A 48 -10.74 -6.89 1.32
C GLU A 48 -9.50 -6.64 2.21
N LEU A 49 -8.31 -6.53 1.61
CA LEU A 49 -7.10 -6.24 2.36
C LEU A 49 -7.08 -4.79 2.87
N MET A 50 -7.45 -3.81 2.05
CA MET A 50 -7.47 -2.40 2.46
C MET A 50 -8.47 -2.15 3.61
N ASP A 51 -9.67 -2.72 3.53
CA ASP A 51 -10.69 -2.66 4.59
C ASP A 51 -10.20 -3.34 5.88
N THR A 52 -9.44 -4.44 5.74
CA THR A 52 -8.83 -5.15 6.86
C THR A 52 -7.70 -4.34 7.51
N ILE A 53 -6.91 -3.61 6.72
CA ILE A 53 -5.84 -2.72 7.22
C ILE A 53 -6.46 -1.53 7.96
N GLY A 54 -7.57 -1.00 7.46
CA GLY A 54 -8.26 0.14 8.05
C GLY A 54 -7.55 1.47 7.80
N ASN A 55 -7.79 2.43 8.69
CA ASN A 55 -7.48 3.85 8.46
C ASN A 55 -6.04 4.22 8.89
N VAL A 56 -5.05 3.59 8.28
CA VAL A 56 -3.63 3.97 8.41
C VAL A 56 -3.02 4.27 7.03
N PRO A 57 -1.95 5.07 6.93
CA PRO A 57 -1.23 5.26 5.67
C PRO A 57 -0.80 3.95 5.02
N VAL A 58 -1.12 3.79 3.74
CA VAL A 58 -0.75 2.61 2.94
C VAL A 58 0.00 3.00 1.67
N VAL A 59 1.04 2.27 1.33
CA VAL A 59 1.59 2.23 -0.03
C VAL A 59 1.46 0.82 -0.58
N TRP A 60 0.77 0.66 -1.72
CA TRP A 60 0.70 -0.61 -2.43
C TRP A 60 1.63 -0.61 -3.65
N VAL A 61 2.58 -1.53 -3.65
CA VAL A 61 3.57 -1.71 -4.72
C VAL A 61 2.93 -2.47 -5.89
N ASN A 62 2.84 -1.83 -7.05
CA ASN A 62 2.25 -2.47 -8.23
C ASN A 62 3.15 -3.60 -8.78
N VAL A 63 2.66 -4.41 -9.72
CA VAL A 63 3.35 -5.65 -10.11
C VAL A 63 3.97 -5.59 -11.51
N HIS A 64 5.04 -6.35 -11.68
CA HIS A 64 5.67 -6.64 -12.96
C HIS A 64 5.88 -8.14 -13.11
N ARG A 65 4.91 -8.84 -13.69
CA ARG A 65 4.99 -10.27 -13.97
C ARG A 65 4.72 -10.51 -15.45
N VAL A 66 5.78 -10.84 -16.20
CA VAL A 66 5.79 -10.77 -17.67
C VAL A 66 6.41 -12.00 -18.34
N GLU A 67 6.40 -13.14 -17.65
CA GLU A 67 6.93 -14.40 -18.17
C GLU A 67 6.15 -14.97 -19.35
N SER A 68 4.91 -14.52 -19.58
CA SER A 68 4.05 -14.92 -20.70
C SER A 68 3.17 -13.78 -21.22
N PRO A 69 2.63 -13.85 -22.45
CA PRO A 69 1.65 -12.85 -22.94
C PRO A 69 0.41 -12.72 -22.04
N SER A 70 -0.02 -13.83 -21.44
CA SER A 70 -1.14 -13.85 -20.49
C SER A 70 -0.83 -13.02 -19.24
N THR A 71 0.32 -13.25 -18.62
CA THR A 71 0.73 -12.52 -17.41
C THR A 71 1.08 -11.06 -17.69
N VAL A 72 1.56 -10.71 -18.88
CA VAL A 72 1.69 -9.30 -19.32
C VAL A 72 0.34 -8.59 -19.30
N ASN A 73 -0.67 -9.17 -19.93
CA ASN A 73 -2.01 -8.57 -20.00
C ASN A 73 -2.66 -8.49 -18.61
N ARG A 74 -2.49 -9.55 -17.81
CA ARG A 74 -3.04 -9.61 -16.45
C ARG A 74 -2.32 -8.67 -15.48
N SER A 75 -1.01 -8.45 -15.61
CA SER A 75 -0.26 -7.45 -14.83
C SER A 75 -0.77 -6.04 -15.11
N ARG A 76 -0.99 -5.69 -16.39
CA ARG A 76 -1.61 -4.40 -16.75
C ARG A 76 -3.01 -4.28 -16.14
N LEU A 77 -3.82 -5.34 -16.27
CA LEU A 77 -5.17 -5.36 -15.74
C LEU A 77 -5.21 -5.20 -14.22
N PHE A 78 -4.30 -5.87 -13.51
CA PHE A 78 -4.14 -5.75 -12.06
C PHE A 78 -3.72 -4.33 -11.68
N ASN A 79 -2.65 -3.79 -12.28
CA ASN A 79 -2.16 -2.45 -11.95
C ASN A 79 -3.21 -1.37 -12.21
N ASP A 80 -3.91 -1.41 -13.34
CA ASP A 80 -5.03 -0.49 -13.62
C ASP A 80 -6.14 -0.59 -12.56
N THR A 81 -6.41 -1.80 -12.09
CA THR A 81 -7.44 -2.04 -11.07
C THR A 81 -6.98 -1.57 -9.70
N LEU A 82 -5.70 -1.76 -9.38
CA LEU A 82 -5.07 -1.26 -8.18
C LEU A 82 -5.18 0.26 -8.09
N GLU A 83 -4.78 1.00 -9.13
CA GLU A 83 -4.90 2.46 -9.15
C GLU A 83 -6.34 2.92 -8.88
N ARG A 84 -7.32 2.30 -9.54
CA ARG A 84 -8.74 2.64 -9.38
C ARG A 84 -9.25 2.39 -7.96
N VAL A 85 -8.90 1.24 -7.38
CA VAL A 85 -9.39 0.87 -6.05
C VAL A 85 -8.65 1.65 -4.97
N ILE A 86 -7.34 1.87 -5.09
CA ILE A 86 -6.56 2.63 -4.11
C ILE A 86 -7.05 4.07 -3.99
N ALA A 87 -7.57 4.66 -5.06
CA ALA A 87 -8.20 5.99 -5.02
C ALA A 87 -9.45 6.07 -4.11
N GLU A 88 -10.05 4.94 -3.74
CA GLU A 88 -11.16 4.87 -2.77
C GLU A 88 -10.67 5.06 -1.32
N TYR A 89 -9.36 4.93 -1.06
CA TYR A 89 -8.76 4.98 0.27
C TYR A 89 -7.86 6.23 0.43
N PRO A 90 -8.31 7.28 1.15
CA PRO A 90 -7.65 8.59 1.13
C PRO A 90 -6.24 8.61 1.75
N LEU A 91 -5.90 7.64 2.60
CA LEU A 91 -4.57 7.50 3.19
C LEU A 91 -3.66 6.56 2.39
N ALA A 92 -4.15 6.02 1.26
CA ALA A 92 -3.43 5.07 0.45
C ALA A 92 -2.84 5.71 -0.80
N SER A 93 -1.77 5.10 -1.31
CA SER A 93 -1.13 5.46 -2.57
C SER A 93 -0.49 4.23 -3.20
N THR A 94 -0.14 4.31 -4.47
CA THR A 94 0.59 3.25 -5.17
C THR A 94 2.06 3.62 -5.35
N PHE A 95 2.90 2.59 -5.43
CA PHE A 95 4.30 2.74 -5.85
C PHE A 95 4.53 1.99 -7.15
N ASP A 96 5.06 2.69 -8.16
CA ASP A 96 5.24 2.17 -9.52
C ASP A 96 6.51 1.31 -9.68
N TRP A 97 6.49 0.13 -9.07
CA TRP A 97 7.55 -0.85 -9.28
C TRP A 97 7.65 -1.32 -10.73
N SER A 98 6.53 -1.43 -11.45
CA SER A 98 6.55 -1.78 -12.87
C SER A 98 7.31 -0.75 -13.70
N GLY A 99 7.24 0.54 -13.38
CA GLY A 99 8.03 1.58 -14.02
C GLY A 99 9.52 1.40 -13.77
N VAL A 100 9.91 1.16 -12.51
CA VAL A 100 11.30 0.88 -12.11
C VAL A 100 11.88 -0.30 -12.89
N VAL A 101 11.13 -1.40 -12.99
CA VAL A 101 11.57 -2.59 -13.74
C VAL A 101 11.70 -2.30 -15.24
N LYS A 102 10.75 -1.57 -15.83
CA LYS A 102 10.78 -1.24 -17.27
C LYS A 102 11.95 -0.32 -17.62
N SER A 103 12.32 0.62 -16.75
CA SER A 103 13.47 1.51 -16.95
C SER A 103 14.80 0.84 -16.62
N ASN A 104 14.78 -0.25 -15.84
CA ASN A 104 15.99 -0.97 -15.45
C ASN A 104 15.80 -2.50 -15.46
N PRO A 105 15.75 -3.15 -16.63
CA PRO A 105 15.39 -4.58 -16.74
C PRO A 105 16.29 -5.54 -15.95
N GLN A 106 17.53 -5.14 -15.63
CA GLN A 106 18.49 -5.96 -14.87
C GLN A 106 18.06 -6.24 -13.42
N VAL A 107 17.03 -5.54 -12.92
CA VAL A 107 16.46 -5.80 -11.58
C VAL A 107 15.67 -7.11 -11.53
N MET A 108 15.26 -7.67 -12.66
CA MET A 108 14.55 -8.95 -12.69
C MET A 108 15.51 -10.10 -12.98
N ALA A 109 15.24 -11.26 -12.38
CA ALA A 109 15.87 -12.50 -12.73
C ALA A 109 15.38 -13.02 -14.10
N TRP A 110 16.03 -14.07 -14.59
CA TRP A 110 15.73 -14.68 -15.90
C TRP A 110 14.29 -15.18 -16.02
N ASP A 111 13.66 -15.55 -14.91
CA ASP A 111 12.28 -16.07 -14.87
C ASP A 111 11.21 -14.97 -14.95
N LYS A 112 11.60 -13.69 -14.91
CA LYS A 112 10.72 -12.52 -14.99
C LYS A 112 9.66 -12.47 -13.87
N ILE A 113 9.90 -13.18 -12.77
CA ILE A 113 9.05 -13.22 -11.57
C ILE A 113 9.85 -12.74 -10.36
N HIS A 114 11.05 -13.30 -10.16
CA HIS A 114 11.93 -12.94 -9.06
C HIS A 114 12.84 -11.78 -9.42
N HIS A 115 13.41 -11.13 -8.40
CA HIS A 115 14.44 -10.13 -8.60
C HIS A 115 15.82 -10.79 -8.71
N SER A 116 16.72 -10.14 -9.44
CA SER A 116 18.15 -10.44 -9.36
C SER A 116 18.70 -10.00 -7.99
N ALA A 117 19.94 -10.36 -7.65
CA ALA A 117 20.59 -9.87 -6.43
C ALA A 117 20.59 -8.33 -6.38
N PHE A 118 21.01 -7.69 -7.48
CA PHE A 118 20.91 -6.25 -7.66
C PHE A 118 19.47 -5.72 -7.55
N GLY A 119 18.49 -6.44 -8.11
CA GLY A 119 17.09 -6.05 -8.00
C GLY A 119 16.55 -6.05 -6.57
N TYR A 120 16.99 -6.98 -5.72
CA TYR A 120 16.66 -6.97 -4.30
C TYR A 120 17.26 -5.76 -3.57
N GLU A 121 18.48 -5.33 -3.93
CA GLU A 121 19.08 -4.10 -3.39
C GLU A 121 18.25 -2.87 -3.79
N VAL A 122 17.90 -2.75 -5.07
CA VAL A 122 17.05 -1.66 -5.59
C VAL A 122 15.70 -1.64 -4.87
N ARG A 123 15.04 -2.80 -4.71
CA ARG A 123 13.75 -2.88 -4.03
C ARG A 123 13.86 -2.55 -2.53
N THR A 124 14.94 -2.96 -1.88
CA THR A 124 15.20 -2.63 -0.48
C THR A 124 15.35 -1.13 -0.29
N LYS A 125 16.11 -0.46 -1.17
CA LYS A 125 16.25 1.00 -1.14
C LYS A 125 14.89 1.69 -1.31
N ALA A 126 14.09 1.25 -2.30
CA ALA A 126 12.75 1.78 -2.49
C ALA A 126 11.86 1.59 -1.23
N TYR A 127 11.96 0.45 -0.55
CA TYR A 127 11.17 0.21 0.67
C TYR A 127 11.61 1.09 1.84
N LEU A 128 12.90 1.38 1.97
CA LEU A 128 13.40 2.32 2.96
C LEU A 128 12.86 3.73 2.69
N ASP A 129 12.88 4.18 1.43
CA ASP A 129 12.36 5.49 1.04
C ASP A 129 10.84 5.60 1.27
N LEU A 130 10.09 4.54 0.95
CA LEU A 130 8.65 4.44 1.22
C LEU A 130 8.35 4.45 2.72
N ALA A 131 9.12 3.70 3.52
CA ALA A 131 8.95 3.64 4.96
C ALA A 131 9.21 5.01 5.61
N ALA A 132 10.27 5.72 5.18
CA ALA A 132 10.55 7.08 5.63
C ALA A 132 9.40 8.05 5.29
N THR A 133 8.88 7.98 4.07
CA THR A 133 7.74 8.80 3.64
C THR A 133 6.48 8.52 4.46
N LEU A 134 6.16 7.25 4.71
CA LEU A 134 5.02 6.85 5.51
C LEU A 134 5.17 7.29 6.97
N ALA A 135 6.37 7.14 7.56
CA ALA A 135 6.66 7.59 8.91
C ALA A 135 6.44 9.11 9.05
N GLN A 136 6.90 9.90 8.07
CA GLN A 136 6.68 11.34 8.07
C GLN A 136 5.18 11.68 8.04
N ARG A 137 4.39 11.02 7.18
CA ARG A 137 2.93 11.25 7.12
C ARG A 137 2.24 10.96 8.46
N VAL A 138 2.68 9.93 9.18
CA VAL A 138 2.15 9.61 10.51
C VAL A 138 2.47 10.73 11.51
N ILE A 139 3.71 11.26 11.48
CA ILE A 139 4.14 12.37 12.34
C ILE A 139 3.31 13.62 12.06
N ASP A 140 3.13 13.97 10.80
CA ASP A 140 2.40 15.19 10.37
C ASP A 140 0.92 15.12 10.77
N ALA A 141 0.27 13.97 10.58
CA ALA A 141 -1.13 13.75 10.97
C ALA A 141 -1.32 13.84 12.49
N THR A 142 -0.38 13.28 13.26
CA THR A 142 -0.42 13.32 14.73
C THR A 142 -0.26 14.75 15.24
N THR A 143 0.68 15.51 14.67
CA THR A 143 0.95 16.90 15.07
C THR A 143 -0.23 17.83 14.77
N THR A 144 -0.87 17.66 13.60
CA THR A 144 -2.04 18.45 13.21
C THR A 144 -3.23 18.23 14.16
N THR A 145 -3.46 16.98 14.57
CA THR A 145 -4.55 16.63 15.49
C THR A 145 -4.36 17.28 16.87
N VAL A 146 -3.12 17.33 17.39
CA VAL A 146 -2.81 17.96 18.69
C VAL A 146 -3.02 19.48 18.63
N ALA A 147 -2.63 20.13 17.54
CA ALA A 147 -2.81 21.57 17.37
C ALA A 147 -4.29 21.99 17.26
N GLN A 148 -5.16 21.16 16.69
CA GLN A 148 -6.60 21.45 16.58
C GLN A 148 -7.36 21.24 17.89
N THR A 149 -6.89 20.33 18.76
CA THR A 149 -7.59 19.99 20.01
C THR A 149 -7.28 20.97 21.16
N SER A 150 -6.22 21.78 21.02
CA SER A 150 -5.71 22.65 22.10
C SER A 150 -6.27 24.07 22.14
N VAL A 151 -7.33 24.40 21.40
CA VAL A 151 -7.96 25.73 21.44
C VAL A 151 -9.33 25.70 22.15
N PRO A 152 -9.40 25.73 23.50
CA PRO A 152 -10.60 26.15 24.20
C PRO A 152 -10.63 27.69 24.21
N THR A 153 -11.35 28.31 23.28
CA THR A 153 -11.65 29.74 23.37
C THR A 153 -12.79 29.96 24.37
N THR A 154 -12.46 30.10 25.66
CA THR A 154 -13.39 30.67 26.64
C THR A 154 -13.36 32.20 26.47
N VAL A 155 -14.26 32.75 25.67
CA VAL A 155 -14.52 34.20 25.68
C VAL A 155 -15.38 34.49 26.89
N ALA A 156 -14.79 35.12 27.91
CA ALA A 156 -15.55 35.64 29.05
C ALA A 156 -16.42 36.83 28.60
N PRO A 157 -17.70 36.92 29.00
CA PRO A 157 -18.53 38.08 28.67
C PRO A 157 -18.04 39.29 29.48
N THR A 158 -17.71 40.39 28.79
CA THR A 158 -17.40 41.67 29.44
C THR A 158 -18.70 42.34 29.86
N THR A 159 -18.99 42.32 31.16
CA THR A 159 -20.05 43.13 31.76
C THR A 159 -19.61 44.59 31.76
N VAL A 160 -20.38 45.46 31.10
CA VAL A 160 -20.25 46.91 31.25
C VAL A 160 -21.50 47.43 31.93
N ALA A 161 -21.32 48.04 33.10
CA ALA A 161 -22.29 48.90 33.78
C ALA A 161 -21.52 49.87 34.70
N PRO A 162 -22.08 51.03 35.09
CA PRO A 162 -23.38 51.60 34.72
C PRO A 162 -23.30 52.82 33.79
#